data_AF-Q0UWW5-F1
#
_entry.id   AF-Q0UWW5-F1
#
_cell.length_a   1.000
_cell.length_b   1.000
_cell.length_c   1.000
_cell.angle_alpha   90.00
_cell.angle_beta   90.00
_cell.angle_gamma   90.00
#
_symmetry.space_group_name_H-M   'P 1'
#
loop_
_entity.id
_entity.type
_entity.pdbx_description
1 polymer ?
#
loop_
_entity_poly.entity_id
_entity_poly.type
_entity_poly.pdbx_seq_one_letter_code
_entity_poly.pdbx_strand_id
1 'polypeptide(L)'
;MAVTIDSTPATLLPIPKTHLLKGLKRHASAPARPPMTVDLSKITSQLRVDRDEWRTTAQLQEQQIAYHEQELEHQRHAFALLEEQHAAVGAERKEIILANDNLFTLFREAVNKHDKLADDLNESKRATARLKKSDRAKGKVLQRNLRLKSTLQRIGMQASCSPAAPNANTEASLLEALAAAAERIDELESKGEALLEALETRDDSSENEEEDDGNAKLLEAAVAIRGVLDEESFAEQKQHWEILLAE
;
A
#
# COMPACT_ATOMS: atom_id res chain seq x y z
N MET A 1 -6.33 -18.09 -8.92
CA MET A 1 -6.57 -18.96 -10.11
C MET A 1 -6.02 -20.33 -9.77
N ALA A 2 -6.89 -21.32 -9.58
CA ALA A 2 -6.50 -22.67 -9.16
C ALA A 2 -6.12 -23.48 -10.40
N VAL A 3 -4.87 -23.91 -10.48
CA VAL A 3 -4.38 -24.80 -11.53
C VAL A 3 -4.74 -26.23 -11.12
N THR A 4 -5.70 -26.81 -11.81
CA THR A 4 -6.05 -28.24 -11.76
C THR A 4 -4.86 -29.05 -12.27
N ILE A 5 -4.27 -29.86 -11.39
CA ILE A 5 -3.24 -30.85 -11.74
C ILE A 5 -4.00 -32.05 -12.29
N ASP A 6 -4.03 -32.18 -13.62
CA ASP A 6 -4.56 -33.37 -14.27
C ASP A 6 -3.74 -34.57 -13.83
N SER A 7 -4.43 -35.47 -13.14
CA SER A 7 -3.91 -36.75 -12.69
C SER A 7 -3.66 -37.61 -13.93
N THR A 8 -2.40 -37.76 -14.32
CA THR A 8 -1.98 -38.71 -15.35
C THR A 8 -2.49 -40.10 -15.00
N PRO A 9 -3.10 -40.85 -15.93
CA PRO A 9 -3.51 -42.22 -15.67
C PRO A 9 -2.25 -43.08 -15.46
N ALA A 10 -2.17 -43.72 -14.30
CA ALA A 10 -1.18 -44.75 -14.01
C ALA A 10 -1.27 -45.82 -15.11
N THR A 11 -0.29 -45.81 -16.01
CA THR A 11 -0.16 -46.83 -17.04
C THR A 11 0.32 -48.09 -16.33
N LEU A 12 -0.62 -48.98 -16.04
CA LEU A 12 -0.37 -50.31 -15.51
C LEU A 12 0.62 -51.03 -16.43
N LEU A 13 1.86 -51.16 -15.97
CA LEU A 13 2.87 -52.00 -16.61
C LEU A 13 2.30 -53.42 -16.74
N PRO A 14 2.37 -54.06 -17.91
CA PRO A 14 1.93 -55.44 -18.07
C PRO A 14 2.80 -56.35 -17.20
N ILE A 15 2.16 -56.98 -16.22
CA ILE A 15 2.74 -57.99 -15.33
C ILE A 15 3.41 -59.06 -16.20
N PRO A 16 4.69 -59.41 -15.98
CA PRO A 16 5.36 -60.46 -16.74
C PRO A 16 4.64 -61.80 -16.52
N LYS A 17 4.30 -62.46 -17.64
CA LYS A 17 3.53 -63.71 -17.70
C LYS A 17 4.15 -64.78 -16.78
N THR A 18 3.52 -65.01 -15.63
CA THR A 18 3.81 -66.12 -14.70
C THR A 18 3.33 -67.49 -15.21
N HIS A 19 3.11 -67.63 -16.51
CA HIS A 19 2.48 -68.82 -17.10
C HIS A 19 3.44 -69.98 -17.42
N LEU A 20 4.75 -69.84 -17.15
CA LEU A 20 5.75 -70.87 -17.44
C LEU A 20 5.68 -72.13 -16.56
N LEU A 21 4.78 -72.21 -15.58
CA LEU A 21 4.75 -73.33 -14.61
C LEU A 21 3.41 -74.08 -14.49
N LYS A 22 2.42 -73.85 -15.37
CA LYS A 22 1.13 -74.58 -15.33
C LYS A 22 1.16 -75.98 -15.96
N GLY A 23 2.32 -76.45 -16.45
CA GLY A 23 2.44 -77.72 -17.20
C GLY A 23 3.04 -78.91 -16.45
N LEU A 24 3.55 -78.76 -15.22
CA LEU A 24 4.23 -79.86 -14.52
C LEU A 24 3.26 -80.77 -13.74
N LYS A 25 2.24 -81.31 -14.41
CA LYS A 25 1.45 -82.43 -13.88
C LYS A 25 2.21 -83.73 -14.10
N ARG A 26 2.71 -84.31 -13.01
CA ARG A 26 3.29 -85.66 -12.96
C ARG A 26 2.24 -86.68 -13.42
N HIS A 27 2.43 -87.29 -14.59
CA HIS A 27 1.75 -88.52 -14.97
C HIS A 27 2.70 -89.70 -14.72
N ALA A 28 2.58 -90.29 -13.54
CA ALA A 28 3.11 -91.61 -13.22
C ALA A 28 2.01 -92.64 -13.46
N SER A 29 1.89 -93.12 -14.69
CA SER A 29 1.21 -94.37 -15.04
C SER A 29 1.59 -94.74 -16.47
N ALA A 30 2.49 -95.72 -16.61
CA ALA A 30 2.95 -96.23 -17.89
C ALA A 30 1.96 -97.28 -18.41
N PRO A 31 1.31 -97.07 -19.58
CA PRO A 31 0.65 -98.15 -20.30
C PRO A 31 1.69 -98.93 -21.10
N ALA A 32 1.56 -100.26 -21.12
CA ALA A 32 2.37 -101.14 -21.96
C ALA A 32 2.24 -100.73 -23.44
N ARG A 33 3.37 -100.36 -24.06
CA ARG A 33 3.44 -99.90 -25.45
C ARG A 33 3.34 -101.10 -26.41
N PRO A 34 2.47 -101.06 -27.45
CA PRO A 34 2.63 -101.91 -28.62
C PRO A 34 3.91 -101.52 -29.39
N PRO A 35 4.50 -102.41 -30.20
CA PRO A 35 5.68 -102.10 -31.00
C PRO A 35 5.32 -101.07 -32.07
N MET A 36 5.52 -99.79 -31.76
CA MET A 36 5.51 -98.73 -32.76
C MET A 36 6.67 -98.99 -33.72
N THR A 37 6.36 -99.41 -34.94
CA THR A 37 7.25 -99.17 -36.08
C THR A 37 7.26 -97.66 -36.32
N VAL A 38 8.12 -96.99 -35.56
CA VAL A 38 8.32 -95.55 -35.67
C VAL A 38 8.91 -95.28 -37.04
N ASP A 39 8.15 -94.59 -37.88
CA ASP A 39 8.64 -94.10 -39.16
C ASP A 39 9.60 -92.94 -38.89
N LEU A 40 10.87 -93.29 -38.66
CA LEU A 40 11.96 -92.37 -38.34
C LEU A 40 12.10 -91.26 -39.40
N SER A 41 11.68 -91.51 -40.64
CA SER A 41 11.71 -90.52 -41.71
C SER A 41 10.75 -89.35 -41.45
N LYS A 42 9.53 -89.63 -40.96
CA LYS A 42 8.52 -88.60 -40.63
C LYS A 42 8.91 -87.79 -39.40
N ILE A 43 9.47 -88.45 -38.39
CA ILE A 43 9.94 -87.76 -37.18
C ILE A 43 11.11 -86.85 -37.53
N THR A 44 12.06 -87.32 -38.34
CA THR A 44 13.21 -86.49 -38.72
C THR A 44 12.83 -85.32 -39.63
N SER A 45 11.82 -85.46 -40.51
CA SER A 45 11.29 -84.32 -41.27
C SER A 45 10.58 -83.31 -40.38
N GLN A 46 9.74 -83.77 -39.44
CA GLN A 46 9.03 -82.88 -38.52
C GLN A 46 10.00 -82.09 -37.64
N LEU A 47 11.00 -82.75 -37.04
CA LEU A 47 12.00 -82.08 -36.21
C LEU A 47 12.83 -81.05 -36.98
N ARG A 48 13.02 -81.23 -38.30
CA ARG A 48 13.69 -80.22 -39.14
C ARG A 48 12.81 -78.99 -39.34
N VAL A 49 11.51 -79.18 -39.63
CA VAL A 49 10.54 -78.08 -39.76
C VAL A 49 10.44 -77.33 -38.44
N ASP A 50 10.22 -78.03 -37.33
CA ASP A 50 10.14 -77.42 -36.00
C ASP A 50 11.42 -76.62 -35.71
N ARG A 51 12.61 -77.19 -35.94
CA ARG A 51 13.89 -76.49 -35.74
C ARG A 51 13.96 -75.20 -36.56
N ASP A 52 13.54 -75.23 -37.81
CA ASP A 52 13.61 -74.07 -38.70
C ASP A 52 12.57 -73.01 -38.29
N GLU A 53 11.38 -73.41 -37.81
CA GLU A 53 10.40 -72.52 -37.18
C GLU A 53 10.94 -71.88 -35.87
N TRP A 54 11.61 -72.64 -35.01
CA TRP A 54 12.26 -72.11 -33.81
C TRP A 54 13.37 -71.11 -34.15
N ARG A 55 14.10 -71.32 -35.25
CA ARG A 55 15.13 -70.38 -35.71
C ARG A 55 14.54 -69.08 -36.23
N THR A 56 13.49 -69.13 -37.05
CA THR A 56 12.86 -67.91 -37.59
C THR A 56 12.19 -67.10 -36.47
N THR A 57 11.51 -67.77 -35.54
CA THR A 57 10.90 -67.12 -34.38
C THR A 57 11.95 -66.51 -33.44
N ALA A 58 13.07 -67.20 -33.17
CA ALA A 58 14.16 -66.65 -32.37
C ALA A 58 14.80 -65.42 -33.03
N GLN A 59 15.04 -65.46 -34.34
CA GLN A 59 15.58 -64.31 -35.08
C GLN A 59 14.63 -63.11 -35.05
N LEU A 60 13.32 -63.35 -35.19
CA LEU A 60 12.32 -62.28 -35.10
C LEU A 60 12.31 -61.65 -33.70
N GLN A 61 12.39 -62.47 -32.65
CA GLN A 61 12.45 -61.99 -31.27
C GLN A 61 13.73 -61.20 -31.00
N GLU A 62 14.87 -61.65 -31.52
CA GLU A 62 16.15 -60.94 -31.40
C GLU A 62 16.08 -59.55 -32.05
N GLN A 63 15.48 -59.44 -33.24
CA GLN A 63 15.26 -58.16 -33.91
C GLN A 63 14.33 -57.23 -33.11
N GLN A 64 13.26 -57.78 -32.53
CA GLN A 64 12.33 -57.01 -31.70
C GLN A 64 13.00 -56.49 -30.42
N ILE A 65 13.81 -57.32 -29.76
CA ILE A 65 14.58 -56.92 -28.58
C ILE A 65 15.55 -55.80 -28.94
N ALA A 66 16.33 -55.96 -30.02
CA ALA A 66 17.27 -54.94 -30.47
C ALA A 66 16.57 -53.60 -30.79
N TYR A 67 15.41 -53.66 -31.45
CA TYR A 67 14.60 -52.47 -31.72
C TYR A 67 14.15 -51.77 -30.42
N HIS A 68 13.64 -52.54 -29.45
CA HIS A 68 13.18 -51.98 -28.19
C HIS A 68 14.33 -51.47 -27.31
N GLU A 69 15.50 -52.09 -27.35
CA GLU A 69 16.70 -51.60 -26.68
C GLU A 69 17.11 -50.24 -27.25
N GLN A 70 17.16 -50.13 -28.58
CA GLN A 70 17.44 -48.86 -29.25
C GLN A 70 16.41 -47.79 -28.86
N GLU A 71 15.12 -48.10 -28.90
CA GLU A 71 14.06 -47.17 -28.52
C GLU A 71 14.19 -46.71 -27.05
N LEU A 72 14.50 -47.62 -26.13
CA LEU A 72 14.73 -47.30 -24.72
C LEU A 72 15.95 -46.39 -24.54
N GLU A 73 17.02 -46.58 -25.31
CA GLU A 73 18.18 -45.68 -25.29
C GLU A 73 17.82 -44.28 -25.77
N HIS A 74 17.05 -44.16 -26.86
CA HIS A 74 16.58 -42.86 -27.36
C HIS A 74 15.71 -42.16 -26.31
N GLN A 75 14.81 -42.89 -25.66
CA GLN A 75 13.98 -42.33 -24.58
C GLN A 75 14.82 -41.90 -23.39
N ARG A 76 15.80 -42.70 -22.96
CA ARG A 76 16.73 -42.32 -21.87
C ARG A 76 17.48 -41.04 -22.18
N HIS A 77 17.96 -40.88 -23.41
CA HIS A 77 18.61 -39.64 -23.85
C HIS A 77 17.64 -38.46 -23.84
N ALA A 78 16.40 -38.63 -24.32
CA ALA A 78 15.39 -37.59 -24.28
C ALA A 78 15.04 -37.18 -22.84
N PHE A 79 14.90 -38.14 -21.92
CA PHE A 79 14.66 -37.86 -20.50
C PHE A 79 15.82 -37.09 -19.87
N ALA A 80 17.07 -37.48 -20.13
CA ALA A 80 18.23 -36.77 -19.60
C ALA A 80 18.27 -35.30 -20.06
N LEU A 81 17.96 -35.03 -21.33
CA LEU A 81 17.88 -33.67 -21.87
C LEU A 81 16.75 -32.86 -21.20
N LEU A 82 15.58 -33.47 -20.99
CA LEU A 82 14.47 -32.80 -20.31
C LEU A 82 14.78 -32.51 -18.85
N GLU A 83 15.47 -33.42 -18.15
CA GLU A 83 15.91 -33.20 -16.77
C GLU A 83 16.90 -32.04 -16.67
N GLU A 84 17.86 -31.94 -17.61
CA GLU A 84 18.80 -30.83 -17.70
C GLU A 84 18.07 -29.49 -17.94
N GLN A 85 17.13 -29.46 -18.89
CA GLN A 85 16.32 -28.27 -19.16
C GLN A 85 15.48 -27.87 -17.94
N HIS A 86 14.87 -28.84 -17.27
CA HIS A 86 14.08 -28.59 -16.07
C HIS A 86 14.95 -28.06 -14.92
N ALA A 87 16.17 -28.58 -14.76
CA ALA A 87 17.15 -28.06 -13.80
C ALA A 87 17.55 -26.62 -14.13
N ALA A 88 17.79 -26.30 -15.40
CA ALA A 88 18.14 -24.96 -15.87
C ALA A 88 17.00 -23.96 -15.59
N VAL A 89 15.76 -24.29 -15.97
CA VAL A 89 14.58 -23.45 -15.68
C VAL A 89 14.38 -23.29 -14.17
N GLY A 90 14.63 -24.36 -13.40
CA GLY A 90 14.57 -24.31 -11.93
C GLY A 90 15.60 -23.36 -11.32
N ALA A 91 16.81 -23.25 -11.90
CA ALA A 91 17.83 -22.29 -11.48
C ALA A 91 17.43 -20.85 -11.84
N GLU A 92 17.00 -20.61 -13.08
CA GLU A 92 16.54 -19.30 -13.55
C GLU A 92 15.37 -18.78 -12.70
N ARG A 93 14.38 -19.64 -12.40
CA ARG A 93 13.26 -19.27 -11.53
C ARG A 93 13.73 -18.83 -10.13
N LYS A 94 14.74 -19.48 -9.56
CA LYS A 94 15.28 -19.08 -8.25
C LYS A 94 15.94 -17.71 -8.31
N GLU A 95 16.68 -17.42 -9.38
CA GLU A 95 17.28 -16.10 -9.60
C GLU A 95 16.21 -15.01 -9.73
N ILE A 96 15.13 -15.28 -10.48
CA ILE A 96 14.01 -14.35 -10.62
C ILE A 96 13.34 -14.10 -9.26
N ILE A 97 13.13 -15.14 -8.45
CA ILE A 97 12.54 -14.98 -7.10
C ILE A 97 13.44 -14.09 -6.23
N LEU A 98 14.75 -14.33 -6.21
CA LEU A 98 15.70 -13.50 -5.45
C LEU A 98 15.72 -12.04 -5.93
N ALA A 99 15.69 -11.82 -7.25
CA ALA A 99 15.61 -10.49 -7.83
C ALA A 99 14.30 -9.78 -7.43
N ASN A 100 13.19 -10.50 -7.41
CA ASN A 100 11.89 -9.98 -6.99
C ASN A 100 11.88 -9.64 -5.49
N ASP A 101 12.42 -10.50 -4.64
CA ASP A 101 12.55 -10.23 -3.20
C ASP A 101 13.35 -8.94 -2.95
N ASN A 102 14.46 -8.76 -3.69
CA ASN A 102 15.25 -7.52 -3.65
C ASN A 102 14.46 -6.29 -4.15
N LEU A 103 13.64 -6.45 -5.18
CA LEU A 103 12.79 -5.36 -5.66
C LEU A 103 11.73 -4.98 -4.60
N PHE A 104 11.14 -5.97 -3.94
CA PHE A 104 10.18 -5.74 -2.86
C PHE A 104 10.79 -5.05 -1.65
N THR A 105 12.04 -5.36 -1.28
CA THR A 105 12.72 -4.66 -0.19
C THR A 105 12.99 -3.20 -0.55
N LEU A 106 13.49 -2.94 -1.77
CA LEU A 106 13.71 -1.58 -2.28
C LEU A 106 12.41 -0.78 -2.34
N PHE A 107 11.31 -1.40 -2.81
CA PHE A 107 10.00 -0.76 -2.83
C PHE A 107 9.54 -0.37 -1.42
N ARG A 108 9.68 -1.28 -0.45
CA ARG A 108 9.32 -1.00 0.95
C ARG A 108 10.16 0.14 1.54
N GLU A 109 11.45 0.18 1.24
CA GLU A 109 12.31 1.30 1.66
C GLU A 109 11.88 2.62 1.03
N ALA A 110 11.49 2.62 -0.24
CA ALA A 110 11.00 3.81 -0.93
C ALA A 110 9.68 4.32 -0.31
N VAL A 111 8.74 3.43 0.00
CA VAL A 111 7.50 3.77 0.72
C VAL A 111 7.81 4.36 2.09
N ASN A 112 8.67 3.71 2.88
CA ASN A 112 9.07 4.23 4.19
C ASN A 112 9.74 5.61 4.11
N LYS A 113 10.51 5.88 3.05
CA LYS A 113 11.11 7.21 2.82
C LYS A 113 10.05 8.24 2.42
N HIS A 114 9.09 7.85 1.58
CA HIS A 114 7.99 8.70 1.20
C HIS A 114 7.16 9.13 2.42
N ASP A 115 6.80 8.20 3.29
CA ASP A 115 6.00 8.49 4.47
C ASP A 115 6.72 9.44 5.43
N LYS A 116 8.04 9.22 5.64
CA LYS A 116 8.88 10.16 6.40
C LYS A 116 8.91 11.56 5.78
N LEU A 117 9.03 11.68 4.47
CA LEU A 117 9.01 12.97 3.79
C LEU A 117 7.64 13.66 3.90
N ALA A 118 6.55 12.89 3.91
CA ALA A 118 5.21 13.43 4.13
C ALA A 118 5.07 13.97 5.57
N ASP A 119 5.57 13.24 6.57
CA ASP A 119 5.62 13.70 7.96
C ASP A 119 6.46 14.98 8.11
N ASP A 120 7.66 15.01 7.53
CA ASP A 120 8.56 16.18 7.55
C ASP A 120 7.92 17.40 6.88
N LEU A 121 7.23 17.20 5.76
CA LEU A 121 6.49 18.25 5.06
C LEU A 121 5.38 18.82 5.95
N ASN A 122 4.62 17.95 6.61
CA ASN A 122 3.53 18.36 7.50
C ASN A 122 4.06 19.12 8.72
N GLU A 123 5.16 18.68 9.33
CA GLU A 123 5.78 19.41 10.43
C GLU A 123 6.34 20.77 9.98
N SER A 124 6.94 20.84 8.78
CA SER A 124 7.39 22.11 8.19
C SER A 124 6.24 23.10 7.95
N LYS A 125 5.09 22.61 7.45
CA LYS A 125 3.87 23.42 7.32
C LYS A 125 3.40 23.96 8.66
N ARG A 126 3.34 23.12 9.70
CA ARG A 126 2.97 23.53 11.07
C ARG A 126 3.96 24.56 11.64
N ALA A 127 5.26 24.35 11.47
CA ALA A 127 6.29 25.28 11.91
C ALA A 127 6.15 26.64 11.22
N THR A 128 5.88 26.64 9.91
CA THR A 128 5.62 27.86 9.13
C THR A 128 4.38 28.59 9.62
N ALA A 129 3.30 27.88 9.94
CA ALA A 129 2.10 28.46 10.52
C ALA A 129 2.38 29.10 11.90
N ARG A 130 3.14 28.42 12.78
CA ARG A 130 3.57 28.96 14.08
C ARG A 130 4.42 30.23 13.93
N LEU A 131 5.35 30.25 12.97
CA LEU A 131 6.17 31.43 12.67
C LEU A 131 5.31 32.60 12.18
N LYS A 132 4.37 32.35 11.25
CA LYS A 132 3.41 33.38 10.80
C LYS A 132 2.59 33.96 11.97
N LYS A 133 2.08 33.11 12.87
CA LYS A 133 1.37 33.54 14.09
C LYS A 133 2.29 34.40 14.98
N SER A 134 3.55 34.00 15.19
CA SER A 134 4.54 34.76 15.96
C SER A 134 4.85 36.13 15.35
N ASP A 135 5.02 36.20 14.02
CA ASP A 135 5.34 37.45 13.34
C ASP A 135 4.16 38.43 13.34
N ARG A 136 2.91 37.93 13.21
CA ARG A 136 1.71 38.75 13.45
C ARG A 136 1.70 39.33 14.86
N ALA A 137 1.99 38.52 15.88
CA ALA A 137 2.06 38.97 17.26
C ALA A 137 3.14 40.04 17.49
N LYS A 138 4.33 39.87 16.90
CA LYS A 138 5.38 40.91 16.91
C LYS A 138 4.92 42.21 16.24
N GLY A 139 4.21 42.11 15.12
CA GLY A 139 3.59 43.26 14.44
C GLY A 139 2.63 44.02 15.36
N LYS A 140 1.75 43.30 16.07
CA LYS A 140 0.83 43.89 17.06
C LYS A 140 1.59 44.60 18.19
N VAL A 141 2.66 44.00 18.71
CA VAL A 141 3.51 44.63 19.75
C VAL A 141 4.17 45.91 19.24
N LEU A 142 4.70 45.91 18.02
CA LEU A 142 5.30 47.11 17.40
C LEU A 142 4.27 48.23 17.24
N GLN A 143 3.06 47.90 16.78
CA GLN A 143 1.98 48.88 16.65
C GLN A 143 1.58 49.49 17.99
N ARG A 144 1.44 48.67 19.04
CA ARG A 144 1.17 49.17 20.42
C ARG A 144 2.31 50.06 20.93
N ASN A 145 3.56 49.71 20.67
CA ASN A 145 4.72 50.53 21.06
C ASN A 145 4.72 51.90 20.35
N LEU A 146 4.40 51.92 19.05
CA LEU A 146 4.25 53.17 18.29
C LEU A 146 3.10 54.04 18.81
N ARG A 147 1.95 53.43 19.13
CA ARG A 147 0.81 54.12 19.76
C ARG A 147 1.18 54.71 21.12
N LEU A 148 1.83 53.94 22.00
CA LEU A 148 2.30 54.42 23.30
C LEU A 148 3.32 55.57 23.18
N LYS A 149 4.24 55.48 22.21
CA LYS A 149 5.20 56.56 21.95
C LYS A 149 4.50 57.86 21.54
N SER A 150 3.50 57.78 20.67
CA SER A 150 2.77 58.98 20.23
C SER A 150 1.91 59.58 21.33
N THR A 151 1.27 58.76 22.18
CA THR A 151 0.51 59.26 23.34
C THR A 151 1.43 59.90 24.39
N LEU A 152 2.56 59.27 24.72
CA LEU A 152 3.55 59.86 25.63
C LEU A 152 4.12 61.18 25.10
N GLN A 153 4.40 61.26 23.79
CA GLN A 153 4.86 62.50 23.18
C GLN A 153 3.81 63.62 23.30
N ARG A 154 2.52 63.30 23.07
CA ARG A 154 1.42 64.26 23.22
C ARG A 154 1.29 64.76 24.66
N ILE A 155 1.29 63.84 25.63
CA ILE A 155 1.22 64.17 27.06
C ILE A 155 2.44 65.02 27.48
N GLY A 156 3.63 64.65 27.01
CA GLY A 156 4.85 65.42 27.28
C GLY A 156 4.79 66.85 26.73
N MET A 157 4.26 67.02 25.51
CA MET A 157 4.07 68.35 24.91
C MET A 157 3.01 69.18 25.64
N GLN A 158 1.89 68.58 26.05
CA GLN A 158 0.86 69.24 26.88
C GLN A 158 1.39 69.62 28.26
N ALA A 159 2.18 68.76 28.91
CA ALA A 159 2.79 69.06 30.21
C ALA A 159 3.82 70.21 30.15
N SER A 160 4.47 70.41 28.99
CA SER A 160 5.38 71.54 28.75
C SER A 160 4.69 72.83 28.29
N CYS A 161 3.43 72.75 27.86
CA CYS A 161 2.65 73.87 27.31
C CYS A 161 1.34 74.05 28.08
N SER A 162 1.39 74.84 29.16
CA SER A 162 0.28 75.61 29.75
C SER A 162 -0.22 75.17 31.15
N PRO A 163 -0.10 76.05 32.17
CA PRO A 163 -1.06 76.13 33.25
C PRO A 163 -2.31 76.88 32.74
N ALA A 164 -3.47 76.19 32.75
CA ALA A 164 -4.82 76.67 32.41
C ALA A 164 -5.27 76.52 30.94
N ALA A 165 -6.19 75.57 30.68
CA ALA A 165 -7.26 75.66 29.69
C ALA A 165 -8.30 74.50 29.85
N PRO A 166 -9.62 74.75 29.75
CA PRO A 166 -10.68 73.73 29.85
C PRO A 166 -10.81 72.81 28.63
N ASN A 167 -10.09 73.06 27.53
CA ASN A 167 -10.07 72.22 26.32
C ASN A 167 -9.24 70.93 26.46
N ALA A 168 -8.49 70.78 27.56
CA ALA A 168 -7.80 69.53 27.86
C ALA A 168 -8.77 68.37 28.11
N ASN A 169 -10.01 68.66 28.55
CA ASN A 169 -11.01 67.64 28.85
C ASN A 169 -11.64 67.04 27.59
N THR A 170 -11.88 67.83 26.53
CA THR A 170 -12.42 67.31 25.26
C THR A 170 -11.37 66.50 24.50
N GLU A 171 -10.11 66.96 24.49
CA GLU A 171 -9.00 66.20 23.93
C GLU A 171 -8.75 64.90 24.70
N ALA A 172 -8.79 64.92 26.04
CA ALA A 172 -8.69 63.72 26.86
C ALA A 172 -9.84 62.73 26.57
N SER A 173 -11.08 63.23 26.43
CA SER A 173 -12.26 62.41 26.13
C SER A 173 -12.21 61.80 24.72
N LEU A 174 -11.71 62.53 23.72
CA LEU A 174 -11.46 62.00 22.38
C LEU A 174 -10.35 60.92 22.36
N LEU A 175 -9.34 61.06 23.22
CA LEU A 175 -8.27 60.06 23.34
C LEU A 175 -8.73 58.79 24.07
N GLU A 176 -9.57 58.94 25.09
CA GLU A 176 -10.23 57.82 25.76
C GLU A 176 -11.19 57.10 24.80
N ALA A 177 -11.99 57.84 24.04
CA ALA A 177 -12.84 57.30 22.98
C ALA A 177 -12.03 56.55 21.91
N LEU A 178 -10.87 57.09 21.51
CA LEU A 178 -9.97 56.43 20.56
C LEU A 178 -9.32 55.18 21.15
N ALA A 179 -8.98 55.18 22.44
CA ALA A 179 -8.47 54.00 23.14
C ALA A 179 -9.54 52.90 23.22
N ALA A 180 -10.77 53.25 23.61
CA ALA A 180 -11.92 52.33 23.64
C ALA A 180 -12.23 51.76 22.25
N ALA A 181 -12.18 52.60 21.20
CA ALA A 181 -12.34 52.15 19.82
C ALA A 181 -11.21 51.18 19.39
N ALA A 182 -9.97 51.44 19.80
CA ALA A 182 -8.85 50.57 19.51
C ALA A 182 -8.95 49.21 20.22
N GLU A 183 -9.36 49.17 21.48
CA GLU A 183 -9.62 47.92 22.21
C GLU A 183 -10.74 47.11 21.56
N ARG A 184 -11.79 47.80 21.10
CA ARG A 184 -12.92 47.14 20.44
C ARG A 184 -12.56 46.58 19.06
N ILE A 185 -11.71 47.27 18.31
CA ILE A 185 -11.13 46.75 17.06
C ILE A 185 -10.28 45.51 17.35
N ASP A 186 -9.43 45.55 18.38
CA ASP A 186 -8.62 44.39 18.79
C ASP A 186 -9.51 43.16 19.13
N GLU A 187 -10.65 43.37 19.78
CA GLU A 187 -11.61 42.31 20.11
C GLU A 187 -12.29 41.72 18.85
N LEU A 188 -12.75 42.57 17.93
CA LEU A 188 -13.34 42.15 16.66
C LEU A 188 -12.34 41.39 15.79
N GLU A 189 -11.09 41.85 15.73
CA GLU A 189 -10.02 41.16 15.01
C GLU A 189 -9.73 39.79 15.63
N SER A 190 -9.71 39.69 16.96
CA SER A 190 -9.47 38.40 17.65
C SER A 190 -10.59 37.40 17.39
N LYS A 191 -11.86 37.83 17.45
CA LYS A 191 -13.01 36.97 17.19
C LYS A 191 -13.11 36.62 15.69
N GLY A 192 -12.76 37.56 14.81
CA GLY A 192 -12.60 37.34 13.37
C GLY A 192 -11.53 36.29 13.02
N GLU A 193 -10.38 36.34 13.70
CA GLU A 193 -9.31 35.34 13.52
C GLU A 193 -9.77 33.94 13.95
N ALA A 194 -10.52 33.83 15.05
CA ALA A 194 -11.11 32.56 15.49
C ALA A 194 -12.12 31.99 14.47
N LEU A 195 -12.92 32.84 13.82
CA LEU A 195 -13.83 32.41 12.75
C LEU A 195 -13.07 31.92 11.52
N LEU A 196 -12.00 32.62 11.12
CA LEU A 196 -11.16 32.20 9.99
C LEU A 196 -10.45 30.87 10.28
N GLU A 197 -9.95 30.68 11.51
CA GLU A 197 -9.34 29.40 11.92
C GLU A 197 -10.36 28.26 11.89
N ALA A 198 -11.60 28.49 12.36
CA ALA A 198 -12.68 27.50 12.26
C ALA A 198 -13.03 27.15 10.80
N LEU A 199 -13.01 28.12 9.88
CA LEU A 199 -13.21 27.89 8.45
C LEU A 199 -12.08 27.08 7.82
N GLU A 200 -10.81 27.41 8.12
CA GLU A 200 -9.64 26.65 7.65
C GLU A 200 -9.69 25.20 8.14
N THR A 201 -10.05 24.96 9.41
CA THR A 201 -10.21 23.60 9.94
C THR A 201 -11.33 22.80 9.28
N ARG A 202 -12.35 23.46 8.75
CA ARG A 202 -13.46 22.79 8.05
C ARG A 202 -13.06 22.34 6.66
N ASP A 203 -12.31 23.18 5.93
CA ASP A 203 -11.83 22.85 4.58
C ASP A 203 -10.77 21.74 4.60
N ASP A 204 -9.96 21.64 5.67
CA ASP A 204 -8.97 20.58 5.84
C ASP A 204 -9.58 19.23 6.31
N SER A 205 -10.85 19.20 6.74
CA SER A 205 -11.50 18.02 7.35
C SER A 205 -12.47 17.28 6.42
N SER A 206 -12.47 17.56 5.11
CA SER A 206 -13.47 17.05 4.16
C SER A 206 -13.43 15.52 3.88
N GLU A 207 -12.66 14.73 4.62
CA GLU A 207 -12.54 13.27 4.44
C GLU A 207 -12.76 12.46 5.74
N ASN A 208 -13.05 13.09 6.89
CA ASN A 208 -13.27 12.37 8.16
C ASN A 208 -14.66 12.63 8.76
N GLU A 209 -15.26 11.59 9.34
CA GLU A 209 -16.60 11.54 9.98
C GLU A 209 -16.75 12.44 11.25
N GLU A 210 -15.84 13.40 11.47
CA GLU A 210 -15.87 14.37 12.59
C GLU A 210 -16.48 15.73 12.17
N GLU A 211 -17.38 15.75 11.18
CA GLU A 211 -18.04 16.97 10.68
C GLU A 211 -18.81 17.75 11.75
N ASP A 212 -19.30 17.07 12.80
CA ASP A 212 -20.09 17.70 13.87
C ASP A 212 -19.26 18.64 14.77
N ASP A 213 -17.99 18.32 15.05
CA ASP A 213 -17.13 19.16 15.92
C ASP A 213 -16.63 20.41 15.18
N GLY A 214 -16.30 20.28 13.89
CA GLY A 214 -15.89 21.40 13.04
C GLY A 214 -17.02 22.42 12.83
N ASN A 215 -18.25 21.93 12.61
CA ASN A 215 -19.41 22.81 12.47
C ASN A 215 -19.80 23.49 13.79
N ALA A 216 -19.65 22.81 14.93
CA ALA A 216 -19.92 23.42 16.24
C ALA A 216 -18.98 24.59 16.53
N LYS A 217 -17.67 24.43 16.28
CA LYS A 217 -16.66 25.49 16.46
C LYS A 217 -16.88 26.68 15.54
N LEU A 218 -17.26 26.43 14.28
CA LEU A 218 -17.61 27.48 13.33
C LEU A 218 -18.82 28.30 13.81
N LEU A 219 -19.85 27.61 14.29
CA LEU A 219 -21.06 28.25 14.79
C LEU A 219 -20.76 29.09 16.04
N GLU A 220 -19.96 28.56 16.97
CA GLU A 220 -19.53 29.27 18.19
C GLU A 220 -18.76 30.55 17.85
N ALA A 221 -17.80 30.48 16.92
CA ALA A 221 -17.03 31.65 16.48
C ALA A 221 -17.91 32.69 15.79
N ALA A 222 -18.88 32.27 14.97
CA ALA A 222 -19.82 33.17 14.32
C ALA A 222 -20.74 33.88 15.33
N VAL A 223 -21.24 33.15 16.33
CA VAL A 223 -22.04 33.71 17.43
C VAL A 223 -21.22 34.69 18.26
N ALA A 224 -19.95 34.40 18.52
CA ALA A 224 -19.07 35.27 19.29
C ALA A 224 -18.83 36.62 18.60
N ILE A 225 -18.60 36.65 17.28
CA ILE A 225 -18.49 37.92 16.52
C ILE A 225 -19.80 38.67 16.53
N ARG A 226 -20.92 37.97 16.32
CA ARG A 226 -22.24 38.59 16.29
C ARG A 226 -22.61 39.23 17.62
N GLY A 227 -22.28 38.58 18.74
CA GLY A 227 -22.48 39.13 20.08
C GLY A 227 -21.80 40.49 20.28
N VAL A 228 -20.60 40.69 19.71
CA VAL A 228 -19.88 41.97 19.78
C VAL A 228 -20.54 43.06 18.94
N LEU A 229 -21.12 42.69 17.80
CA LEU A 229 -21.80 43.64 16.92
C LEU A 229 -23.18 44.03 17.46
N ASP A 230 -23.85 43.09 18.12
CA ASP A 230 -25.20 43.27 18.68
C ASP A 230 -25.18 43.78 20.15
N GLU A 231 -24.00 44.00 20.74
CA GLU A 231 -23.83 44.51 22.10
C GLU A 231 -24.37 45.96 22.21
N GLU A 232 -25.29 46.17 23.15
CA GLU A 232 -25.96 47.47 23.36
C GLU A 232 -24.95 48.59 23.74
N SER A 233 -23.90 48.23 24.49
CA SER A 233 -22.78 49.12 24.82
C SER A 233 -22.01 49.62 23.60
N PHE A 234 -21.94 48.83 22.52
CA PHE A 234 -21.28 49.22 21.28
C PHE A 234 -22.11 50.24 20.50
N ALA A 235 -23.43 50.06 20.49
CA ALA A 235 -24.35 51.04 19.92
C ALA A 235 -24.28 52.38 20.67
N GLU A 236 -24.24 52.34 22.00
CA GLU A 236 -24.10 53.52 22.86
C GLU A 236 -22.75 54.22 22.67
N GLN A 237 -21.63 53.47 22.61
CA GLN A 237 -20.31 54.03 22.33
C GLN A 237 -20.25 54.69 20.95
N LYS A 238 -20.83 54.05 19.93
CA LYS A 238 -20.91 54.62 18.58
C LYS A 238 -21.71 55.92 18.57
N GLN A 239 -22.85 55.97 19.26
CA GLN A 239 -23.66 57.17 19.38
C GLN A 239 -22.90 58.29 20.13
N HIS A 240 -22.17 57.94 21.19
CA HIS A 240 -21.33 58.87 21.92
C HIS A 240 -20.19 59.44 21.06
N TRP A 241 -19.56 58.60 20.23
CA TRP A 241 -18.56 59.05 19.26
C TRP A 241 -19.15 59.95 18.19
N GLU A 242 -20.35 59.66 17.69
CA GLU A 242 -21.05 60.51 16.72
C GLU A 242 -21.34 61.90 17.30
N ILE A 243 -21.69 61.98 18.59
CA ILE A 243 -21.89 63.27 19.29
C ILE A 243 -20.57 64.02 19.44
N LEU A 244 -19.50 63.34 19.89
CA LEU A 244 -18.16 63.93 20.05
C LEU A 244 -17.53 64.41 18.73
N LEU A 245 -17.92 63.82 17.60
CA LEU A 245 -17.46 64.22 16.26
C LEU A 245 -18.31 65.34 15.63
N ALA A 246 -19.49 65.62 16.19
CA ALA A 246 -20.41 66.65 15.69
C ALA A 246 -20.26 68.01 16.40
N GLU A 247 -19.51 68.06 17.50
CA GLU A 247 -19.06 69.30 18.19
C GLU A 247 -17.79 69.90 17.56
#